data_AF-A0A9D5KA68-F1
#
_entry.id   AF-A0A9D5KA68-F1
#
_cell.length_a   1.000
_cell.length_b   1.000
_cell.length_c   1.000
_cell.angle_alpha   90.00
_cell.angle_beta   90.00
_cell.angle_gamma   90.00
#
_symmetry.space_group_name_H-M   'P 1'
#
loop_
_entity.id
_entity.type
_entity.pdbx_description
1 polymer ?
#
loop_
_entity_poly.entity_id
_entity_poly.type
_entity_poly.pdbx_seq_one_letter_code
_entity_poly.pdbx_strand_id
1 'polypeptide(L)'
;MKDKLKTECRFARERIEAYLSKEIDGDEALDIRNHLRTCKACREVLNAETRLNRMMQSALKPRVESGYWERTWPRIQVAMVARKQRSTRRILRWIVSSVGVAVSTAALFLGLFLPSISTSPIATHDATYFADLSPEPPTFAEVTKTETDDADKAVDLAVLSLGNTPPSQRITHFKNLEGL
;
A
#
# COMPACT_ATOMS: atom_id res chain seq x y z
N MET A 1 7.78 -43.57 30.07
CA MET A 1 8.21 -42.18 29.76
C MET A 1 9.55 -42.06 29.01
N LYS A 2 10.34 -43.14 28.80
CA LYS A 2 11.61 -43.07 28.03
C LYS A 2 11.42 -42.96 26.51
N ASP A 3 10.26 -43.32 25.97
CA ASP A 3 10.06 -43.37 24.51
C ASP A 3 9.73 -42.02 23.86
N LYS A 4 9.26 -41.01 24.62
CA LYS A 4 9.10 -39.63 24.08
C LYS A 4 10.46 -38.97 23.76
N LEU A 5 11.53 -39.33 24.47
CA LEU A 5 12.87 -38.73 24.30
C LEU A 5 13.59 -39.14 23.01
N LYS A 6 13.29 -40.33 22.45
CA LYS A 6 13.95 -40.80 21.22
C LYS A 6 13.44 -40.08 19.99
N THR A 7 12.15 -39.74 19.96
CA THR A 7 11.53 -38.99 18.86
C THR A 7 12.01 -37.53 18.82
N GLU A 8 12.45 -36.98 19.96
CA GLU A 8 12.98 -35.62 20.05
C GLU A 8 14.41 -35.46 19.52
N CYS A 9 15.27 -36.49 19.62
CA CYS A 9 16.67 -36.36 19.18
C CYS A 9 16.78 -36.21 17.66
N ARG A 10 15.98 -36.97 16.89
CA ARG A 10 15.96 -36.86 15.43
C ARG A 10 15.47 -35.48 15.00
N PHE A 11 14.35 -35.05 15.57
CA PHE A 11 13.77 -33.73 15.28
C PHE A 11 14.73 -32.59 15.63
N ALA A 12 15.34 -32.63 16.82
CA ALA A 12 16.32 -31.61 17.22
C ALA A 12 17.51 -31.56 16.25
N ARG A 13 18.03 -32.72 15.81
CA ARG A 13 19.16 -32.77 14.85
C ARG A 13 18.81 -32.15 13.50
N GLU A 14 17.64 -32.47 12.96
CA GLU A 14 17.16 -31.90 11.68
C GLU A 14 16.96 -30.38 11.76
N ARG A 15 16.77 -29.82 12.96
CA ARG A 15 16.54 -28.38 13.19
C ARG A 15 17.74 -27.61 13.76
N ILE A 16 18.89 -28.25 14.00
CA ILE A 16 20.08 -27.57 14.55
C ILE A 16 20.59 -26.47 13.61
N GLU A 17 20.58 -26.69 12.29
CA GLU A 17 21.02 -25.67 11.32
C GLU A 17 20.13 -24.44 11.35
N ALA A 18 18.82 -24.64 11.28
CA ALA A 18 17.82 -23.57 11.38
C ALA A 18 17.88 -22.83 12.73
N TYR A 19 18.22 -23.55 13.81
CA TYR A 19 18.47 -22.96 15.13
C TYR A 19 19.72 -22.05 15.13
N LEU A 20 20.81 -22.48 14.48
CA LEU A 20 22.05 -21.69 14.37
C LEU A 20 21.90 -20.45 13.47
N SER A 21 21.13 -20.55 12.39
CA SER A 21 20.80 -19.43 11.50
C SER A 21 19.76 -18.47 12.09
N LYS A 22 19.15 -18.82 13.23
CA LYS A 22 18.01 -18.11 13.86
C LYS A 22 16.77 -18.04 12.94
N GLU A 23 16.55 -19.06 12.13
CA GLU A 23 15.39 -19.19 11.23
C GLU A 23 14.17 -19.79 11.92
N ILE A 24 14.34 -20.35 13.13
CA ILE A 24 13.23 -20.80 13.98
C ILE A 24 13.04 -19.84 15.16
N ASP A 25 11.79 -19.54 15.46
CA ASP A 25 11.36 -18.65 16.54
C ASP A 25 10.29 -19.31 17.44
N GLY A 26 9.85 -18.57 18.45
CA GLY A 26 8.78 -18.99 19.36
C GLY A 26 9.05 -20.29 20.12
N ASP A 27 8.03 -21.13 20.19
CA ASP A 27 8.01 -22.37 20.98
C ASP A 27 8.99 -23.42 20.45
N GLU A 28 9.17 -23.49 19.13
CA GLU A 28 10.10 -24.45 18.52
C GLU A 28 11.55 -24.20 18.94
N ALA A 29 11.98 -22.92 18.96
CA ALA A 29 13.30 -22.55 19.44
C ALA A 29 13.48 -22.82 20.95
N LEU A 30 12.40 -22.73 21.73
CA LEU A 30 12.39 -23.06 23.16
C LEU A 30 12.55 -24.57 23.38
N ASP A 31 11.83 -25.39 22.61
CA ASP A 31 11.88 -26.85 22.69
C ASP A 31 13.25 -27.40 22.34
N ILE A 32 13.86 -26.91 21.25
CA ILE A 32 15.23 -27.29 20.88
C ILE A 32 16.23 -26.86 21.96
N ARG A 33 16.08 -25.66 22.52
CA ARG A 33 16.92 -25.19 23.62
C ARG A 33 16.78 -26.08 24.86
N ASN A 34 15.57 -26.48 25.21
CA ASN A 34 15.30 -27.38 26.34
C ASN A 34 15.91 -28.77 26.10
N HIS A 35 15.77 -29.31 24.88
CA HIS A 35 16.37 -30.58 24.49
C HIS A 35 17.92 -30.52 24.55
N LEU A 36 18.53 -29.44 24.06
CA LEU A 36 19.98 -29.25 24.12
C LEU A 36 20.52 -29.17 25.55
N ARG A 37 19.72 -28.77 26.55
CA ARG A 37 20.15 -28.77 27.96
C ARG A 37 20.34 -30.17 28.52
N THR A 38 19.51 -31.12 28.09
CA THR A 38 19.47 -32.49 28.64
C THR A 38 20.21 -33.50 27.77
N CYS A 39 20.23 -33.31 26.44
CA CYS A 39 20.83 -34.24 25.50
C CYS A 39 22.30 -33.91 25.19
N LYS A 40 23.24 -34.74 25.68
CA LYS A 40 24.68 -34.61 25.37
C LYS A 40 24.97 -34.79 23.87
N ALA A 41 24.36 -35.78 23.22
CA ALA A 41 24.62 -36.08 21.82
C ALA A 41 24.20 -34.94 20.87
N CYS A 42 23.07 -34.28 21.12
CA CYS A 42 22.64 -33.14 20.31
C CYS A 42 23.51 -31.89 20.56
N ARG A 43 24.05 -31.70 21.77
CA ARG A 43 25.05 -30.66 22.04
C ARG A 43 26.35 -30.88 21.29
N GLU A 44 26.82 -32.13 21.19
CA GLU A 44 28.01 -32.45 20.43
C GLU A 44 27.84 -32.13 18.93
N VAL A 45 26.67 -32.44 18.36
CA VAL A 45 26.31 -32.06 16.98
C VAL A 45 26.30 -30.54 16.83
N LEU A 46 25.61 -29.81 17.71
CA LEU A 46 25.58 -28.34 17.69
C LEU A 46 26.99 -27.72 17.76
N ASN A 47 27.85 -28.28 18.61
CA ASN A 47 29.24 -27.82 18.76
C ASN A 47 30.08 -28.09 17.50
N ALA A 48 29.87 -29.24 16.86
CA ALA A 48 30.53 -29.57 15.59
C ALA A 48 30.11 -28.61 14.47
N GLU A 49 28.81 -28.36 14.32
CA GLU A 49 28.26 -27.39 13.35
C GLU A 49 28.77 -25.96 13.63
N THR A 50 28.77 -25.54 14.90
CA THR A 50 29.29 -24.22 15.29
C THR A 50 30.77 -24.08 14.97
N ARG A 51 31.56 -25.15 15.17
CA ARG A 51 32.99 -25.17 14.83
C ARG A 51 33.21 -25.10 13.33
N LEU A 52 32.45 -25.86 12.54
CA LEU A 52 32.51 -25.83 11.08
C LEU A 52 32.17 -24.43 10.55
N ASN A 53 31.06 -23.85 11.02
CA ASN A 53 30.63 -22.52 10.61
C ASN A 53 31.68 -21.45 10.98
N ARG A 54 32.30 -21.55 12.15
CA ARG A 54 33.42 -20.67 12.53
C ARG A 54 34.62 -20.82 11.59
N MET A 55 34.99 -22.03 11.21
CA MET A 55 36.07 -22.28 10.26
C MET A 55 35.76 -21.68 8.90
N MET A 56 34.54 -21.89 8.38
CA MET A 56 34.08 -21.29 7.14
C MET A 56 34.12 -19.77 7.21
N GLN A 57 33.53 -19.16 8.25
CA GLN A 57 33.56 -17.71 8.44
C GLN A 57 34.97 -17.14 8.52
N SER A 58 35.92 -17.88 9.10
CA SER A 58 37.31 -17.45 9.17
C SER A 58 38.02 -17.53 7.81
N ALA A 59 37.71 -18.55 7.01
CA ALA A 59 38.26 -18.75 5.67
C ALA A 59 37.67 -17.78 4.65
N LEU A 60 36.38 -17.46 4.78
CA LEU A 60 35.63 -16.58 3.88
C LEU A 60 35.78 -15.09 4.21
N LYS A 61 36.62 -14.67 5.16
CA LYS A 61 36.83 -13.23 5.42
C LYS A 61 37.37 -12.56 4.15
N PRO A 62 36.55 -11.77 3.43
CA PRO A 62 37.05 -11.09 2.24
C PRO A 62 38.15 -10.14 2.68
N ARG A 63 39.26 -10.09 1.94
CA ARG A 63 40.27 -9.05 2.15
C ARG A 63 39.67 -7.74 1.67
N VAL A 64 39.18 -6.95 2.61
CA VAL A 64 38.65 -5.62 2.35
C VAL A 64 39.84 -4.66 2.24
N GLU A 65 39.95 -3.95 1.12
CA GLU A 65 40.96 -2.91 0.93
C GLU A 65 40.79 -1.81 2.00
N SER A 66 41.91 -1.29 2.53
CA SER A 66 41.87 -0.11 3.42
C SER A 66 41.17 1.05 2.72
N GLY A 67 40.22 1.72 3.38
CA GLY A 67 39.43 2.78 2.74
C GLY A 67 38.10 2.33 2.12
N TYR A 68 37.82 1.02 2.05
CA TYR A 68 36.56 0.51 1.48
C TYR A 68 35.33 1.04 2.20
N TRP A 69 35.36 1.04 3.54
CA TRP A 69 34.23 1.51 4.34
C TRP A 69 34.04 3.01 4.21
N GLU A 70 35.11 3.78 4.19
CA GLU A 70 35.12 5.23 3.99
C GLU A 70 34.49 5.60 2.63
N ARG A 71 34.73 4.79 1.59
CA ARG A 71 34.15 4.97 0.25
C ARG A 71 32.69 4.51 0.16
N THR A 72 32.34 3.41 0.84
CA THR A 72 31.04 2.74 0.67
C THR A 72 29.99 3.22 1.66
N TRP A 73 30.39 3.58 2.87
CA TRP A 73 29.50 3.98 3.97
C TRP A 73 28.64 5.20 3.64
N PRO A 74 29.15 6.28 3.01
CA PRO A 74 28.31 7.41 2.64
C PRO A 74 27.18 7.01 1.67
N ARG A 75 27.45 6.07 0.74
CA ARG A 75 26.43 5.56 -0.19
C ARG A 75 25.35 4.77 0.54
N ILE A 76 25.74 3.95 1.52
CA ILE A 76 24.81 3.21 2.38
C ILE A 76 23.95 4.19 3.19
N GLN A 77 24.55 5.21 3.81
CA GLN A 77 23.83 6.22 4.57
C GLN A 77 22.80 6.97 3.71
N VAL A 78 23.21 7.45 2.53
CA VAL A 78 22.30 8.11 1.59
C VAL A 78 21.17 7.18 1.18
N ALA A 79 21.46 5.91 0.90
CA ALA A 79 20.43 4.91 0.57
C ALA A 79 19.45 4.66 1.74
N MET A 80 19.94 4.59 2.98
CA MET A 80 19.11 4.42 4.18
C MET A 80 18.18 5.63 4.40
N VAL A 81 18.72 6.85 4.29
CA VAL A 81 17.94 8.09 4.41
C VAL A 81 16.89 8.19 3.29
N ALA A 82 17.29 7.92 2.05
CA ALA A 82 16.39 7.93 0.90
C ALA A 82 15.26 6.89 1.03
N ARG A 83 15.55 5.68 1.56
CA ARG A 83 14.54 4.66 1.82
C ARG A 83 13.51 5.13 2.85
N LYS A 84 13.96 5.73 3.95
CA LYS A 84 13.07 6.30 4.98
C LYS A 84 12.20 7.42 4.40
N GLN A 85 12.80 8.33 3.61
CA GLN A 85 12.09 9.44 3.00
C GLN A 85 11.05 8.99 1.96
N ARG A 86 11.32 7.93 1.18
CA ARG A 86 10.35 7.36 0.24
C ARG A 86 9.15 6.72 0.96
N SER A 87 9.40 6.04 2.07
CA SER A 87 8.35 5.45 2.91
C SER A 87 7.41 6.53 3.47
N THR A 88 7.96 7.58 4.06
CA THR A 88 7.15 8.65 4.65
C THR A 88 6.37 9.42 3.60
N ARG A 89 6.97 9.71 2.43
CA ARG A 89 6.24 10.37 1.32
C ARG A 89 5.09 9.51 0.79
N ARG A 90 5.25 8.19 0.71
CA ARG A 90 4.13 7.30 0.34
C ARG A 90 3.02 7.40 1.38
N ILE A 91 3.34 7.22 2.65
CA ILE A 91 2.33 7.28 3.74
C ILE A 91 1.62 8.64 3.75
N LEU A 92 2.37 9.74 3.63
CA LEU A 92 1.79 11.08 3.59
C LEU A 92 0.87 11.26 2.37
N ARG A 93 1.25 10.76 1.19
CA ARG A 93 0.40 10.79 0.00
C ARG A 93 -0.88 9.99 0.20
N TRP A 94 -0.83 8.84 0.86
CA TRP A 94 -2.02 8.07 1.23
C TRP A 94 -2.93 8.87 2.19
N ILE A 95 -2.37 9.51 3.22
CA ILE A 95 -3.13 10.32 4.18
C ILE A 95 -3.77 11.53 3.50
N VAL A 96 -3.01 12.28 2.68
CA VAL A 96 -3.55 13.45 1.97
C VAL A 96 -4.65 13.04 1.00
N SER A 97 -4.50 11.89 0.32
CA SER A 97 -5.56 11.38 -0.55
C SER A 97 -6.81 10.95 0.22
N SER A 98 -6.68 10.38 1.42
CA SER A 98 -7.83 9.96 2.21
C SER A 98 -8.59 11.14 2.84
N VAL A 99 -7.88 12.21 3.23
CA VAL A 99 -8.51 13.44 3.75
C VAL A 99 -9.38 14.09 2.67
N GLY A 100 -8.92 14.14 1.42
CA GLY A 100 -9.71 14.67 0.31
C GLY A 100 -11.05 13.93 0.14
N VAL A 101 -11.02 12.59 0.17
CA VAL A 101 -12.23 11.77 0.07
C VAL A 101 -13.16 11.98 1.27
N ALA A 102 -12.62 12.07 2.49
CA ALA A 102 -13.42 12.27 3.71
C ALA A 102 -14.15 13.62 3.74
N VAL A 103 -13.53 14.69 3.22
CA VAL A 103 -14.18 16.01 3.13
C VAL A 103 -15.31 15.98 2.10
N SER A 104 -15.12 15.32 0.95
CA SER A 104 -16.17 15.17 -0.06
C SER A 104 -17.35 14.36 0.46
N THR A 105 -17.10 13.25 1.17
CA THR A 105 -18.20 12.44 1.75
C THR A 105 -18.90 13.17 2.87
N ALA A 106 -18.18 13.89 3.74
CA ALA A 106 -18.79 14.70 4.80
C ALA A 106 -19.63 15.85 4.24
N ALA A 107 -19.19 16.52 3.17
CA ALA A 107 -19.97 17.57 2.51
C ALA A 107 -21.25 17.03 1.85
N LEU A 108 -21.17 15.86 1.20
CA LEU A 108 -22.34 15.17 0.65
C LEU A 108 -23.30 14.72 1.75
N PHE A 109 -22.77 14.15 2.85
CA PHE A 109 -23.59 13.79 4.01
C PHE A 109 -24.25 15.02 4.63
N LEU A 110 -23.50 16.09 4.84
CA LEU A 110 -24.02 17.32 5.42
C LEU A 110 -25.08 17.96 4.51
N GLY A 111 -24.87 17.97 3.18
CA GLY A 111 -25.84 18.49 2.21
C GLY A 111 -27.10 17.63 2.08
N LEU A 112 -26.98 16.30 2.17
CA LEU A 112 -28.12 15.38 2.13
C LEU A 112 -28.90 15.29 3.45
N PHE A 113 -28.21 15.43 4.59
CA PHE A 113 -28.80 15.36 5.94
C PHE A 113 -29.13 16.72 6.57
N LEU A 114 -28.94 17.83 5.84
CA LEU A 114 -29.55 19.13 6.16
C LEU A 114 -30.83 19.41 5.32
N PRO A 115 -31.84 18.52 5.23
CA PRO A 115 -33.10 18.94 4.65
C PRO A 115 -33.84 19.88 5.64
N SER A 116 -34.11 21.08 5.15
CA SER A 116 -35.32 21.85 5.43
C SER A 116 -35.58 22.40 6.84
N ILE A 117 -34.67 23.23 7.37
CA ILE A 117 -35.04 24.16 8.46
C ILE A 117 -35.61 25.48 7.91
N SER A 118 -35.73 25.65 6.59
CA SER A 118 -36.14 26.96 6.04
C SER A 118 -36.96 26.89 4.75
N THR A 119 -37.88 25.93 4.64
CA THR A 119 -39.10 26.20 3.86
C THR A 119 -40.10 26.80 4.82
N SER A 120 -40.08 28.13 4.95
CA SER A 120 -41.22 28.88 5.46
C SER A 120 -42.45 28.36 4.71
N PRO A 121 -43.55 28.00 5.39
CA PRO A 121 -44.78 27.67 4.67
C PRO A 121 -45.08 28.87 3.79
N ILE A 122 -45.05 28.66 2.47
CA ILE A 122 -45.61 29.62 1.53
C ILE A 122 -47.04 29.75 2.01
N ALA A 123 -47.34 30.89 2.65
CA ALA A 123 -48.70 31.28 2.96
C ALA A 123 -49.39 31.33 1.61
N THR A 124 -50.09 30.25 1.28
CA THR A 124 -50.93 30.17 0.10
C THR A 124 -51.82 31.39 0.14
N HIS A 125 -51.66 32.24 -0.87
CA HIS A 125 -52.47 33.41 -1.06
C HIS A 125 -53.95 33.07 -0.87
N ASP A 126 -54.65 34.03 -0.28
CA ASP A 126 -56.06 34.02 0.05
C ASP A 126 -56.90 33.32 -1.04
N ALA A 127 -57.84 32.46 -0.61
CA ALA A 127 -58.63 31.60 -1.49
C ALA A 127 -59.54 32.38 -2.47
N THR A 128 -59.55 33.71 -2.37
CA THR A 128 -60.26 34.64 -3.24
C THR A 128 -59.56 34.89 -4.57
N TYR A 129 -58.28 34.52 -4.73
CA TYR A 129 -57.55 34.76 -5.99
C TYR A 129 -58.11 33.99 -7.20
N PHE A 130 -58.70 32.81 -6.99
CA PHE A 130 -59.23 32.00 -8.09
C PHE A 130 -60.66 32.38 -8.53
N ALA A 131 -61.33 33.31 -7.83
CA ALA A 131 -62.66 33.74 -8.21
C ALA A 131 -62.68 34.72 -9.40
N ASP A 132 -61.52 35.23 -9.84
CA ASP A 132 -61.42 36.29 -10.86
C ASP A 132 -60.68 35.85 -12.14
N LEU A 133 -60.43 34.54 -12.32
CA LEU A 133 -59.79 34.03 -13.53
C LEU A 133 -60.83 33.70 -14.60
N SER A 134 -61.00 34.65 -15.53
CA SER A 134 -61.76 34.50 -16.77
C SER A 134 -61.22 33.33 -17.63
N PRO A 135 -62.06 32.44 -18.16
CA PRO A 135 -61.64 31.24 -18.89
C PRO A 135 -61.32 31.56 -20.35
N GLU A 136 -60.18 32.18 -20.64
CA GLU A 136 -59.60 32.12 -21.99
C GLU A 136 -58.50 31.05 -22.04
N PRO A 137 -58.61 30.06 -22.94
CA PRO A 137 -57.62 28.99 -23.04
C PRO A 137 -56.30 29.53 -23.62
N PRO A 138 -55.14 29.25 -23.00
CA PRO A 138 -53.86 29.60 -23.59
C PRO A 138 -53.64 28.80 -24.87
N THR A 139 -53.34 29.51 -25.95
CA THR A 139 -52.83 28.95 -27.19
C THR A 139 -51.40 28.46 -26.96
N PHE A 140 -51.21 27.14 -27.00
CA PHE A 140 -49.89 26.52 -26.87
C PHE A 140 -49.01 26.92 -28.06
N ALA A 141 -47.97 27.71 -27.79
CA ALA A 141 -46.89 27.93 -28.75
C ALA A 141 -46.02 26.66 -28.83
N GLU A 142 -45.90 26.16 -30.04
CA GLU A 142 -45.11 25.01 -30.47
C GLU A 142 -43.62 25.24 -30.15
N VAL A 143 -43.10 24.54 -29.14
CA VAL A 143 -41.66 24.54 -28.83
C VAL A 143 -40.96 23.62 -29.83
N THR A 144 -40.32 24.27 -30.80
CA THR A 144 -39.43 23.65 -31.79
C THR A 144 -38.19 23.08 -31.10
N LYS A 145 -37.96 21.78 -31.31
CA LYS A 145 -36.73 21.08 -30.96
C LYS A 145 -35.59 21.62 -31.82
N THR A 146 -34.63 22.31 -31.21
CA THR A 146 -33.28 22.52 -31.77
C THR A 146 -32.33 21.65 -30.95
N GLU A 147 -31.89 20.54 -31.52
CA GLU A 147 -30.68 20.43 -32.35
C GLU A 147 -29.50 20.01 -31.46
N THR A 148 -29.31 18.71 -31.49
CA THR A 148 -28.22 17.92 -30.92
C THR A 148 -26.97 18.10 -31.78
N ASP A 149 -25.94 18.84 -31.33
CA ASP A 149 -24.62 18.74 -31.99
C ASP A 149 -23.39 19.19 -31.17
N ASP A 150 -23.43 19.16 -29.82
CA ASP A 150 -22.28 19.57 -28.99
C ASP A 150 -21.78 18.50 -28.00
N ALA A 151 -22.25 17.26 -28.10
CA ALA A 151 -21.84 16.19 -27.17
C ALA A 151 -20.42 15.63 -27.42
N ASP A 152 -19.86 15.81 -28.62
CA ASP A 152 -18.59 15.15 -28.98
C ASP A 152 -17.33 15.97 -28.68
N LYS A 153 -17.45 17.25 -28.30
CA LYS A 153 -16.29 18.10 -27.98
C LYS A 153 -15.89 18.08 -26.49
N ALA A 154 -16.71 17.50 -25.61
CA ALA A 154 -16.44 17.49 -24.17
C ALA A 154 -15.47 16.36 -23.72
N VAL A 155 -15.23 15.34 -24.56
CA VAL A 155 -14.41 14.17 -24.16
C VAL A 155 -12.90 14.42 -24.36
N ASP A 156 -12.51 15.22 -25.35
CA ASP A 156 -11.09 15.47 -25.64
C ASP A 156 -10.39 16.40 -24.65
N LEU A 157 -11.14 17.25 -23.94
CA LEU A 157 -10.58 18.14 -22.90
C LEU A 157 -10.29 17.42 -21.58
N ALA A 158 -10.84 16.22 -21.35
CA ALA A 158 -10.56 15.43 -20.15
C ALA A 158 -9.22 14.67 -20.23
N VAL A 159 -8.71 14.40 -21.45
CA VAL A 159 -7.50 13.58 -21.65
C VAL A 159 -6.20 14.38 -21.43
N LEU A 160 -6.22 15.70 -21.65
CA LEU A 160 -5.03 16.56 -21.47
C LEU A 160 -4.68 16.85 -20.00
N SER A 161 -5.58 16.59 -19.05
CA SER A 161 -5.37 16.89 -17.62
C SER A 161 -4.64 15.77 -16.85
N LEU A 162 -4.59 14.53 -17.37
CA LEU A 162 -4.08 13.37 -16.62
C LEU A 162 -2.64 12.96 -16.92
N GLY A 163 -1.90 13.68 -17.79
CA GLY A 163 -0.48 13.44 -18.01
C GLY A 163 -0.11 12.03 -18.45
N ASN A 164 -1.07 11.27 -18.98
CA ASN A 164 -0.85 9.90 -19.44
C ASN A 164 -0.46 9.93 -20.91
N THR A 165 0.80 9.63 -21.21
CA THR A 165 1.24 9.44 -22.58
C THR A 165 0.55 8.22 -23.21
N PRO A 166 0.06 8.34 -24.46
CA PRO A 166 -0.61 7.24 -25.14
C PRO A 166 0.35 6.05 -25.32
N PRO A 167 -0.17 4.82 -25.27
CA PRO A 167 0.63 3.59 -25.22
C PRO A 167 1.56 3.40 -26.44
N SER A 168 1.27 4.04 -27.58
CA SER A 168 2.10 3.99 -28.78
C SER A 168 3.47 4.66 -28.60
N GLN A 169 3.64 5.62 -27.68
CA GLN A 169 4.93 6.28 -27.43
C GLN A 169 5.81 5.56 -26.40
N ARG A 170 5.32 4.53 -25.69
CA ARG A 170 6.10 3.84 -24.66
C ARG A 170 7.17 2.89 -25.23
N ILE A 171 7.00 2.42 -26.46
CA ILE A 171 7.86 1.39 -27.06
C ILE A 171 9.20 1.97 -27.54
N THR A 172 9.25 3.25 -27.93
CA THR A 172 10.49 3.88 -28.41
C THR A 172 11.46 4.24 -27.28
N HIS A 173 10.96 4.52 -26.08
CA HIS A 173 11.81 4.93 -24.95
C HIS A 173 12.59 3.77 -24.31
N PHE A 174 12.15 2.52 -24.47
CA PHE A 174 12.87 1.34 -23.94
C PHE A 174 14.09 0.96 -24.78
N LYS A 175 14.05 1.12 -26.11
CA LYS A 175 15.18 0.79 -26.98
C LYS A 175 16.43 1.66 -26.75
N ASN A 176 16.28 2.84 -26.18
CA ASN A 176 17.43 3.72 -25.89
C ASN A 176 18.14 3.41 -24.57
N LEU A 177 17.61 2.48 -23.75
CA LEU A 177 18.21 2.15 -22.44
C LEU A 177 18.99 0.83 -22.43
N GLU A 178 18.92 0.02 -23.49
CA GLU A 178 19.63 -1.28 -23.60
C GLU A 178 20.95 -1.17 -24.40
N GLY A 179 21.40 0.05 -24.72
CA GLY A 179 22.62 0.33 -25.48
C GLY A 179 23.83 0.79 -24.66
N LEU A 180 23.99 0.31 -23.41
CA LEU A 180 25.14 0.57 -22.55
C LEU A 180 25.59 -0.69 -21.82
#